data_AF-A0A530K3N5-F1
#
_entry.id   AF-A0A530K3N5-F1
#
_cell.length_a   1.000
_cell.length_b   1.000
_cell.length_c   1.000
_cell.angle_alpha   90.00
_cell.angle_beta   90.00
_cell.angle_gamma   90.00
#
_symmetry.space_group_name_H-M   'P 1'
#
loop_
_entity.id
_entity.type
_entity.pdbx_description
1 polymer ?
#
loop_
_entity_poly.entity_id
_entity_poly.type
_entity_poly.pdbx_seq_one_letter_code
_entity_poly.pdbx_strand_id
1 'polypeptide(L)'
;MSLMSRMASGLRSMVGLRPQAFDAGKNQRRMRSVPTSTVAINSLIKQYGRSVLARSRYLGANNPYTIAAKDAFVAALVGTGIKPSSLIKDPAIKAELQLAFFDWTDESDADGLTDFYGQQGVSAAEMFEAGECFARLRARRVEDGLTVPFQLQLLPAEMLDLADNRD
;
A
#
# COMPACT_ATOMS: atom_id res chain seq x y z
N MET A 1 -21.88 48.37 25.73
CA MET A 1 -21.94 46.90 25.65
C MET A 1 -23.41 46.48 25.57
N SER A 2 -23.88 46.07 24.39
CA SER A 2 -25.28 45.65 24.20
C SER A 2 -25.41 44.14 24.41
N LEU A 3 -26.34 43.74 25.28
CA LEU A 3 -26.71 42.36 25.59
C LEU A 3 -27.14 41.55 24.35
N MET A 4 -27.42 42.19 23.21
CA MET A 4 -27.88 41.50 21.99
C MET A 4 -26.76 40.77 21.22
N SER A 5 -25.48 41.02 21.50
CA SER A 5 -24.38 40.30 20.82
C SER A 5 -24.11 38.90 21.39
N ARG A 6 -24.71 38.54 22.54
CA ARG A 6 -24.49 37.24 23.20
C ARG A 6 -25.49 36.15 22.80
N MET A 7 -26.56 36.47 22.08
CA MET A 7 -27.54 35.47 21.62
C MET A 7 -27.20 34.81 20.27
N ALA A 8 -26.25 35.35 19.51
CA ALA A 8 -25.85 34.78 18.21
C ALA A 8 -24.87 33.59 18.32
N SER A 9 -24.36 33.27 19.52
CA SER A 9 -23.39 32.17 19.71
C SER A 9 -24.03 30.82 20.08
N GLY A 10 -25.36 30.72 20.13
CA GLY A 10 -26.07 29.54 20.62
C GLY A 10 -26.42 28.46 19.59
N LEU A 11 -26.23 28.71 18.29
CA LEU A 11 -26.65 27.80 17.21
C LEU A 11 -25.47 27.21 16.42
N ARG A 12 -24.44 26.70 17.11
CA ARG A 12 -23.37 25.92 16.48
C ARG A 12 -23.02 24.66 17.27
N SER A 13 -23.93 23.69 17.34
CA SER A 13 -23.50 22.32 17.69
C SER A 13 -24.45 21.18 17.33
N MET A 14 -25.37 21.32 16.38
CA MET A 14 -25.98 20.15 15.72
C MET A 14 -25.30 19.86 14.38
N VAL A 15 -23.97 19.93 14.37
CA VAL A 15 -23.18 19.28 13.33
C VAL A 15 -23.20 17.81 13.69
N GLY A 16 -23.87 16.99 12.86
CA GLY A 16 -23.97 15.56 13.06
C GLY A 16 -22.62 14.94 13.44
N LEU A 17 -22.67 13.91 14.28
CA LEU A 17 -21.51 13.12 14.69
C LEU A 17 -20.62 12.86 13.47
N ARG A 18 -19.52 13.60 13.37
CA ARG A 18 -18.52 13.34 12.32
C ARG A 18 -17.98 11.94 12.61
N PRO A 19 -17.91 11.04 11.62
CA PRO A 19 -17.33 9.72 11.81
C PRO A 19 -15.96 9.88 12.48
N GLN A 20 -15.69 9.10 13.52
CA GLN A 20 -14.56 9.34 14.39
C GLN A 20 -13.27 8.79 13.75
N ALA A 21 -12.31 9.67 13.43
CA ALA A 21 -11.10 9.29 12.69
C ALA A 21 -10.19 8.27 13.40
N PHE A 22 -9.45 7.49 12.62
CA PHE A 22 -8.17 6.92 13.07
C PHE A 22 -7.31 8.04 13.66
N ASP A 23 -6.57 7.79 14.76
CA ASP A 23 -5.71 8.82 15.35
C ASP A 23 -4.71 9.38 14.34
N ALA A 24 -4.21 8.52 13.45
CA ALA A 24 -3.36 8.91 12.34
C ALA A 24 -4.04 9.88 11.35
N GLY A 25 -5.37 9.86 11.20
CA GLY A 25 -6.12 10.76 10.31
C GLY A 25 -6.63 12.04 10.99
N LYS A 26 -6.40 12.25 12.30
CA LYS A 26 -6.94 13.41 13.03
C LYS A 26 -6.13 14.68 12.76
N ASN A 27 -6.84 15.80 12.60
CA ASN A 27 -6.31 17.18 12.60
C ASN A 27 -6.66 17.94 13.90
N GLN A 28 -6.86 17.23 15.01
CA GLN A 28 -7.29 17.82 16.30
C GLN A 28 -6.25 17.59 17.40
N ARG A 29 -6.39 18.33 18.51
CA ARG A 29 -5.59 18.12 19.73
C ARG A 29 -5.73 16.67 20.23
N ARG A 30 -4.62 16.05 20.61
CA ARG A 30 -4.57 14.67 21.13
C ARG A 30 -5.61 14.49 22.25
N MET A 31 -6.35 13.38 22.21
CA MET A 31 -7.29 12.89 23.25
C MET A 31 -8.64 13.62 23.44
N ARG A 32 -9.05 14.59 22.61
CA ARG A 32 -10.36 15.25 22.79
C ARG A 32 -11.58 14.33 22.58
N SER A 33 -11.41 13.17 21.94
CA SER A 33 -12.51 12.22 21.72
C SER A 33 -12.01 10.79 21.55
N VAL A 34 -12.09 10.02 22.63
CA VAL A 34 -12.13 8.55 22.57
C VAL A 34 -13.53 8.18 22.05
N PRO A 35 -13.67 7.34 21.01
CA PRO A 35 -14.98 6.95 20.49
C PRO A 35 -15.81 6.28 21.59
N THR A 36 -17.06 6.70 21.76
CA THR A 36 -18.05 6.07 22.65
C THR A 36 -19.11 5.27 21.88
N SER A 37 -19.02 5.26 20.55
CA SER A 37 -19.94 4.55 19.65
C SER A 37 -19.18 3.84 18.53
N THR A 38 -19.79 2.78 17.99
CA THR A 38 -19.28 2.03 16.85
C THR A 38 -19.53 2.81 15.55
N VAL A 39 -18.53 2.84 14.67
CA VAL A 39 -18.61 3.49 13.35
C VAL A 39 -18.19 2.46 12.29
N ALA A 40 -18.89 2.43 11.16
CA ALA A 40 -18.56 1.53 10.06
C ALA A 40 -17.16 1.84 9.50
N ILE A 41 -16.31 0.80 9.39
CA ILE A 41 -14.90 0.96 9.01
C ILE A 41 -14.72 1.55 7.60
N ASN A 42 -15.57 1.17 6.65
CA ASN A 42 -15.54 1.68 5.28
C ASN A 42 -15.77 3.20 5.23
N SER A 43 -16.62 3.73 6.11
CA SER A 43 -16.84 5.18 6.22
C SER A 43 -15.60 5.90 6.75
N LEU A 44 -14.85 5.27 7.67
CA LEU A 44 -13.60 5.83 8.20
C LEU A 44 -12.47 5.81 7.17
N ILE A 45 -12.33 4.71 6.42
CA ILE A 45 -11.34 4.59 5.35
C ILE A 45 -11.61 5.65 4.26
N LYS A 46 -12.87 5.80 3.81
CA LYS A 46 -13.26 6.82 2.83
C LYS A 46 -12.94 8.24 3.29
N GLN A 47 -13.15 8.55 4.57
CA GLN A 47 -12.94 9.89 5.08
C GLN A 47 -11.48 10.22 5.43
N TYR A 48 -10.72 9.24 5.94
CA TYR A 48 -9.41 9.49 6.55
C TYR A 48 -8.24 8.78 5.86
N GLY A 49 -8.50 7.81 4.97
CA GLY A 49 -7.48 7.00 4.31
C GLY A 49 -6.36 7.83 3.67
N ARG A 50 -6.71 8.89 2.93
CA ARG A 50 -5.73 9.82 2.31
C ARG A 50 -4.79 10.46 3.32
N SER A 51 -5.33 10.91 4.46
CA SER A 51 -4.51 11.55 5.49
C SER A 51 -3.63 10.54 6.23
N VAL A 52 -4.13 9.34 6.46
CA VAL A 52 -3.37 8.23 7.05
C VAL A 52 -2.21 7.85 6.13
N LEU A 53 -2.48 7.65 4.84
CA LEU A 53 -1.49 7.29 3.83
C LEU A 53 -0.38 8.35 3.70
N ALA A 54 -0.76 9.62 3.52
CA ALA A 54 0.21 10.71 3.39
C ALA A 54 1.13 10.81 4.63
N ARG A 55 0.59 10.58 5.83
CA ARG A 55 1.38 10.57 7.07
C ARG A 55 2.23 9.32 7.20
N SER A 56 1.75 8.16 6.75
CA SER A 56 2.53 6.93 6.67
C SER A 56 3.78 7.12 5.82
N ARG A 57 3.63 7.64 4.59
CA ARG A 57 4.75 7.97 3.69
C ARG A 57 5.72 8.99 4.31
N TYR A 58 5.18 10.04 4.93
CA TYR A 58 6.01 11.04 5.60
C TYR A 58 6.86 10.40 6.71
N LEU A 59 6.28 9.54 7.54
CA LEU A 59 7.01 8.85 8.61
C LEU A 59 8.01 7.84 8.03
N GLY A 60 7.63 7.11 6.98
CA GLY A 60 8.51 6.17 6.28
C GLY A 60 9.76 6.81 5.69
N ALA A 61 9.71 8.10 5.36
CA ALA A 61 10.88 8.85 4.86
C ALA A 61 11.64 9.61 5.96
N ASN A 62 10.97 10.07 7.02
CA ASN A 62 11.54 11.04 7.97
C ASN A 62 11.74 10.51 9.39
N ASN A 63 11.21 9.33 9.73
CA ASN A 63 11.32 8.77 11.08
C ASN A 63 12.20 7.50 11.07
N PRO A 64 13.39 7.53 11.71
CA PRO A 64 14.29 6.37 11.78
C PRO A 64 13.64 5.12 12.35
N TYR A 65 12.72 5.25 13.31
CA TYR A 65 12.01 4.11 13.88
C TYR A 65 11.05 3.47 12.89
N THR A 66 10.38 4.28 12.06
CA THR A 66 9.47 3.76 11.03
C THR A 66 10.26 3.09 9.91
N ILE A 67 11.39 3.67 9.50
CA ILE A 67 12.31 3.06 8.53
C ILE A 67 12.77 1.69 9.03
N ALA A 68 13.29 1.62 10.26
CA ALA A 68 13.76 0.37 10.85
C ALA A 68 12.63 -0.67 11.00
N ALA A 69 11.41 -0.24 11.36
CA ALA A 69 10.26 -1.13 11.45
C ALA A 69 9.84 -1.68 10.08
N LYS A 70 9.86 -0.85 9.03
CA LYS A 70 9.60 -1.26 7.65
C LYS A 70 10.63 -2.29 7.19
N ASP A 71 11.92 -2.02 7.40
CA ASP A 71 13.00 -2.92 6.99
C ASP A 71 12.89 -4.27 7.71
N ALA A 72 12.58 -4.26 9.01
CA ALA A 72 12.34 -5.48 9.78
C ALA A 72 11.12 -6.26 9.27
N PHE A 73 10.04 -5.57 8.88
CA PHE A 73 8.86 -6.19 8.30
C PHE A 73 9.17 -6.84 6.94
N VAL A 74 9.83 -6.12 6.04
CA VAL A 74 10.21 -6.62 4.71
C VAL A 74 11.13 -7.83 4.83
N ALA A 75 12.14 -7.76 5.71
CA ALA A 75 13.05 -8.87 5.97
C ALA A 75 12.33 -10.11 6.51
N ALA A 76 11.34 -9.93 7.40
CA ALA A 76 10.56 -11.04 7.94
C ALA A 76 9.57 -11.64 6.92
N LEU A 77 8.97 -10.81 6.07
CA LEU A 77 7.95 -11.24 5.10
C LEU A 77 8.58 -11.90 3.87
N VAL A 78 9.58 -11.27 3.27
CA VAL A 78 10.22 -11.74 2.03
C VAL A 78 11.36 -12.72 2.34
N GLY A 79 12.14 -12.44 3.39
CA GLY A 79 13.28 -13.26 3.80
C GLY A 79 14.28 -13.44 2.67
N THR A 80 14.50 -14.70 2.26
CA THR A 80 15.42 -15.05 1.15
C THR A 80 14.75 -15.00 -0.22
N GLY A 81 13.51 -14.51 -0.31
CA GLY A 81 12.71 -14.52 -1.52
C GLY A 81 11.70 -15.66 -1.55
N ILE A 82 10.50 -15.33 -2.00
CA ILE A 82 9.40 -16.26 -2.25
C ILE A 82 9.57 -16.80 -3.67
N LYS A 83 9.62 -18.12 -3.81
CA LYS A 83 9.77 -18.78 -5.11
C LYS A 83 8.62 -19.76 -5.36
N PRO A 84 8.14 -19.88 -6.60
CA PRO A 84 7.11 -20.84 -6.94
C PRO A 84 7.66 -22.27 -6.83
N SER A 85 6.84 -23.17 -6.29
CA SER A 85 7.11 -24.61 -6.31
C SER A 85 6.28 -25.26 -7.40
N SER A 86 6.93 -25.74 -8.45
CA SER A 86 6.25 -26.44 -9.54
C SER A 86 5.67 -27.78 -9.07
N LEU A 87 4.39 -27.99 -9.38
CA LEU A 87 3.63 -29.21 -9.13
C LEU A 87 3.75 -30.24 -10.28
N ILE A 88 4.57 -29.94 -11.30
CA ILE A 88 4.83 -30.85 -12.42
C ILE A 88 5.49 -32.13 -11.90
N LYS A 89 4.97 -33.28 -12.34
CA LYS A 89 5.45 -34.61 -11.94
C LYS A 89 6.72 -35.04 -12.66
N ASP A 90 6.87 -34.64 -13.92
CA ASP A 90 8.04 -34.94 -14.73
C ASP A 90 9.26 -34.14 -14.23
N PRO A 91 10.34 -34.80 -13.75
CA PRO A 91 11.52 -34.11 -13.24
C PRO A 91 12.29 -33.33 -14.30
N ALA A 92 12.26 -33.76 -15.58
CA ALA A 92 12.97 -33.07 -16.65
C ALA A 92 12.31 -31.71 -16.95
N ILE A 93 10.99 -31.73 -17.18
CA ILE A 93 10.21 -30.50 -17.42
C ILE A 93 10.27 -29.56 -16.21
N LYS A 94 10.25 -30.12 -14.99
CA LYS A 94 10.38 -29.32 -13.77
C LYS A 94 11.73 -28.61 -13.68
N ALA A 95 12.82 -29.26 -14.07
CA ALA A 95 14.14 -28.66 -14.09
C ALA A 95 14.24 -27.54 -15.14
N GLU A 96 13.72 -27.77 -16.35
CA GLU A 96 13.66 -26.76 -17.41
C GLU A 96 12.86 -25.52 -16.98
N LEU A 97 11.70 -25.72 -16.36
CA LEU A 97 10.88 -24.61 -15.84
C LEU A 97 11.59 -23.83 -14.74
N GLN A 98 12.34 -24.51 -13.87
CA GLN A 98 13.11 -23.84 -12.82
C GLN A 98 14.23 -22.99 -13.40
N LEU A 99 14.94 -23.50 -14.42
CA LEU A 99 15.97 -22.73 -15.13
C LEU A 99 15.35 -21.50 -15.81
N ALA A 100 14.27 -21.68 -16.57
CA ALA A 100 13.57 -20.57 -17.20
C ALA A 100 13.06 -19.53 -16.20
N PHE A 101 12.61 -19.96 -15.01
CA PHE A 101 12.24 -19.05 -13.93
C PHE A 101 13.43 -18.26 -13.39
N PHE A 102 14.58 -18.91 -13.17
CA PHE A 102 15.79 -18.24 -12.69
C PHE A 102 16.34 -17.24 -13.71
N ASP A 103 16.39 -17.61 -14.99
CA ASP A 103 16.83 -16.68 -16.04
C ASP A 103 15.88 -15.49 -16.14
N TRP A 104 14.57 -15.72 -15.99
CA TRP A 104 13.56 -14.67 -16.00
C TRP A 104 13.62 -13.73 -14.78
N THR A 105 14.11 -14.16 -13.61
CA THR A 105 14.03 -13.30 -12.41
C THR A 105 14.77 -11.97 -12.60
N ASP A 106 15.88 -11.99 -13.33
CA ASP A 106 16.69 -10.78 -13.59
C ASP A 106 16.05 -9.86 -14.65
N GLU A 107 15.16 -10.42 -15.48
CA GLU A 107 14.45 -9.71 -16.55
C GLU A 107 13.02 -9.30 -16.16
N SER A 108 12.56 -9.74 -15.00
CA SER A 108 11.16 -9.64 -14.58
C SER A 108 10.66 -8.21 -14.44
N ASP A 109 11.53 -7.24 -14.14
CA ASP A 109 11.14 -5.86 -13.91
C ASP A 109 11.04 -5.03 -15.18
N ALA A 110 9.82 -4.60 -15.50
CA ALA A 110 9.56 -3.79 -16.66
C ALA A 110 10.16 -2.37 -16.57
N ASP A 111 10.47 -1.89 -15.36
CA ASP A 111 11.14 -0.61 -15.13
C ASP A 111 12.67 -0.75 -15.07
N GLY A 112 13.19 -1.99 -15.03
CA GLY A 112 14.62 -2.30 -15.06
C GLY A 112 15.40 -1.80 -13.84
N LEU A 113 14.74 -1.67 -12.69
CA LEU A 113 15.34 -1.17 -11.45
C LEU A 113 15.87 -2.29 -10.55
N THR A 114 15.26 -3.47 -10.61
CA THR A 114 15.60 -4.60 -9.74
C THR A 114 15.23 -5.94 -10.36
N ASP A 115 15.65 -7.04 -9.75
CA ASP A 115 15.18 -8.40 -10.06
C ASP A 115 13.82 -8.72 -9.41
N PHE A 116 13.31 -9.92 -9.68
CA PHE A 116 12.03 -10.40 -9.15
C PHE A 116 11.98 -10.39 -7.61
N TYR A 117 13.11 -10.66 -6.95
CA TYR A 117 13.19 -10.70 -5.49
C TYR A 117 13.17 -9.29 -4.88
N GLY A 118 13.80 -8.31 -5.53
CA GLY A 118 13.67 -6.92 -5.14
C GLY A 118 12.27 -6.38 -5.41
N GLN A 119 11.59 -6.82 -6.48
CA GLN A 119 10.17 -6.52 -6.68
C GLN A 119 9.29 -7.04 -5.53
N GLN A 120 9.61 -8.22 -4.96
CA GLN A 120 8.93 -8.70 -3.75
C GLN A 120 9.21 -7.79 -2.56
N GLY A 121 10.46 -7.34 -2.39
CA GLY A 121 10.85 -6.37 -1.35
C GLY A 121 10.08 -5.05 -1.46
N VAL A 122 10.00 -4.49 -2.67
CA VAL A 122 9.21 -3.28 -2.95
C VAL A 122 7.73 -3.51 -2.64
N SER A 123 7.16 -4.63 -3.10
CA SER A 123 5.75 -4.97 -2.83
C SER A 123 5.45 -5.09 -1.33
N ALA A 124 6.36 -5.69 -0.56
CA ALA A 124 6.26 -5.79 0.90
C ALA A 124 6.40 -4.42 1.58
N ALA A 125 7.30 -3.56 1.11
CA ALA A 125 7.46 -2.20 1.62
C ALA A 125 6.20 -1.35 1.38
N GLU A 126 5.62 -1.47 0.18
CA GLU A 126 4.36 -0.82 -0.18
C GLU A 126 3.19 -1.34 0.66
N MET A 127 3.11 -2.65 0.91
CA MET A 127 2.13 -3.23 1.84
C MET A 127 2.26 -2.64 3.25
N PHE A 128 3.47 -2.37 3.73
CA PHE A 128 3.69 -1.77 5.05
C PHE A 128 3.26 -0.29 5.10
N GLU A 129 3.62 0.50 4.08
CA GLU A 129 3.39 1.94 4.08
C GLU A 129 2.00 2.33 3.57
N ALA A 130 1.59 1.77 2.43
CA ALA A 130 0.35 2.10 1.74
C ALA A 130 -0.78 1.10 1.97
N GLY A 131 -0.45 -0.10 2.43
CA GLY A 131 -1.42 -1.18 2.65
C GLY A 131 -1.68 -2.03 1.40
N GLU A 132 -1.28 -1.56 0.23
CA GLU A 132 -1.47 -2.26 -1.04
C GLU A 132 -0.42 -1.81 -2.08
N CYS A 133 -0.23 -2.65 -3.10
CA CYS A 133 0.59 -2.37 -4.27
C CYS A 133 -0.04 -3.10 -5.46
N PHE A 134 0.02 -2.51 -6.65
CA PHE A 134 -0.52 -3.12 -7.86
C PHE A 134 0.61 -3.70 -8.71
N ALA A 135 0.50 -4.98 -9.05
CA ALA A 135 1.37 -5.61 -10.04
C ALA A 135 0.65 -5.64 -11.39
N ARG A 136 1.13 -4.86 -12.36
CA ARG A 136 0.66 -4.92 -13.74
C ARG A 136 1.41 -6.02 -14.48
N LEU A 137 0.66 -7.01 -14.94
CA LEU A 137 1.18 -8.08 -15.78
C LEU A 137 1.42 -7.55 -17.21
N ARG A 138 2.65 -7.62 -17.71
CA ARG A 138 3.02 -7.11 -19.04
C ARG A 138 3.50 -8.26 -19.92
N ALA A 139 2.63 -8.75 -20.79
CA ALA A 139 3.04 -9.60 -21.89
C ALA A 139 3.98 -8.81 -22.81
N ARG A 140 5.13 -9.40 -23.14
CA ARG A 140 6.13 -8.84 -24.05
C ARG A 140 6.12 -9.59 -25.35
N ARG A 141 6.74 -9.01 -26.37
CA ARG A 141 6.87 -9.68 -27.66
C ARG A 141 8.15 -10.49 -27.68
N VAL A 142 8.20 -11.54 -28.50
CA VAL A 142 9.40 -12.40 -28.59
C VAL A 142 10.59 -11.62 -29.12
N GLU A 143 10.35 -10.65 -30.01
CA GLU A 143 11.38 -9.75 -30.53
C GLU A 143 11.99 -8.81 -29.47
N ASP A 144 11.40 -8.69 -28.28
CA ASP A 144 11.98 -7.91 -27.18
C ASP A 144 13.23 -8.60 -26.57
N GLY A 145 13.51 -9.85 -26.93
CA GLY A 145 14.75 -10.54 -26.56
C GLY A 145 14.81 -11.06 -25.13
N LEU A 146 13.68 -11.11 -24.42
CA LEU A 146 13.57 -11.67 -23.08
C LEU A 146 13.53 -13.20 -23.12
N THR A 147 14.14 -13.84 -22.11
CA THR A 147 14.12 -15.30 -21.91
C THR A 147 12.69 -15.82 -21.78
N VAL A 148 11.85 -15.10 -21.02
CA VAL A 148 10.40 -15.29 -20.99
C VAL A 148 9.77 -13.97 -21.40
N PRO A 149 8.90 -13.92 -22.43
CA PRO A 149 8.30 -12.69 -22.95
C PRO A 149 7.19 -12.17 -22.04
N PHE A 150 7.55 -11.86 -20.80
CA PHE A 150 6.67 -11.46 -19.73
C PHE A 150 7.44 -10.62 -18.71
N GLN A 151 6.83 -9.55 -18.22
CA GLN A 151 7.40 -8.74 -17.16
C GLN A 151 6.30 -8.30 -16.19
N LEU A 152 6.72 -7.91 -15.01
CA LEU A 152 5.88 -7.28 -14.00
C LEU A 152 6.27 -5.82 -13.88
N GLN A 153 5.27 -4.98 -13.65
CA GLN A 153 5.50 -3.60 -13.25
C GLN A 153 4.74 -3.31 -11.97
N LEU A 154 5.47 -2.83 -10.97
CA LEU A 154 4.87 -2.42 -9.72
C LEU A 154 4.38 -0.97 -9.82
N LEU A 155 3.13 -0.76 -9.44
CA LEU A 155 2.47 0.53 -9.45
C LEU A 155 2.03 0.88 -8.03
N PRO A 156 2.44 2.05 -7.50
CA PRO A 156 1.96 2.53 -6.22
C PRO A 156 0.43 2.65 -6.19
N ALA A 157 -0.15 2.41 -5.02
CA ALA A 157 -1.59 2.49 -4.81
C ALA A 157 -2.18 3.86 -5.19
N GLU A 158 -1.39 4.91 -4.97
CA GLU A 158 -1.75 6.30 -5.22
C GLU A 158 -1.96 6.65 -6.70
N MET A 159 -1.59 5.75 -7.64
CA MET A 159 -1.90 5.92 -9.05
C MET A 159 -3.38 5.69 -9.37
N LEU A 160 -4.13 5.00 -8.49
CA LEU A 160 -5.57 4.85 -8.63
C LEU A 160 -6.30 6.07 -8.07
N ASP A 161 -7.39 6.46 -8.73
CA ASP A 161 -8.24 7.52 -8.22
C ASP A 161 -9.01 7.04 -6.98
N LEU A 162 -8.61 7.56 -5.82
CA LEU A 162 -9.25 7.26 -4.54
C LEU A 162 -10.70 7.74 -4.46
N ALA A 163 -11.16 8.59 -5.39
CA ALA A 163 -12.54 9.03 -5.50
C ALA A 163 -13.41 8.11 -6.38
N ASP A 164 -12.80 7.19 -7.13
CA ASP A 164 -13.53 6.28 -8.00
C ASP A 164 -14.13 5.13 -7.19
N ASN A 165 -15.45 5.15 -7.03
CA ASN A 165 -16.21 4.19 -6.25
C ASN A 165 -17.44 3.65 -7.02
N ARG A 166 -17.33 3.59 -8.35
CA ARG A 166 -18.36 3.04 -9.23
C ARG A 166 -18.44 1.52 -9.05
N ASP A 167 -19.65 1.00 -8.87
CA ASP A 167 -19.97 -0.43 -8.87
C ASP A 167 -20.18 -0.95 -10.31
#